data_AF-A0A498QPA1-F1
#
_entry.id   AF-A0A498QPA1-F1
#
_cell.length_a   1.000
_cell.length_b   1.000
_cell.length_c   1.000
_cell.angle_alpha   90.00
_cell.angle_beta   90.00
_cell.angle_gamma   90.00
#
_symmetry.space_group_name_H-M   'P 1'
#
loop_
_entity.id
_entity.type
_entity.pdbx_description
1 polymer ?
#
loop_
_entity_poly.entity_id
_entity_poly.type
_entity_poly.pdbx_seq_one_letter_code
_entity_poly.pdbx_strand_id
1 'polypeptide(L)'
;MEQALTRVAAGRDGQRGLDIYHALERDMLAATGVKPDRDFPTGPACHLMGFDIGCLTTVFVMIGIVGWTAHVMEQTASNALILPLSAYIGPPQRPLTTTLA
;
A
#
# COMPACT_ATOMS: atom_id res chain seq x y z
N MET A 1 7.04 10.03 -7.26
CA MET A 1 7.27 10.63 -5.92
C MET A 1 8.73 10.92 -5.64
N GLU A 2 9.67 10.20 -6.25
CA GLU A 2 11.11 10.46 -6.15
C GLU A 2 11.48 11.94 -6.36
N GLN A 3 10.97 12.60 -7.41
CA GLN A 3 11.22 14.04 -7.62
C GLN A 3 10.81 14.93 -6.44
N ALA A 4 9.73 14.57 -5.73
CA ALA A 4 9.29 15.31 -4.54
C ALA A 4 10.25 15.06 -3.37
N LEU A 5 10.70 13.82 -3.17
CA LEU A 5 11.74 13.49 -2.20
C LEU A 5 13.03 14.28 -2.48
N THR A 6 13.50 14.34 -3.73
CA THR A 6 14.69 15.11 -4.11
C THR A 6 14.54 16.59 -3.76
N ARG A 7 13.37 17.19 -4.02
CA ARG A 7 13.10 18.60 -3.69
C ARG A 7 13.11 18.85 -2.18
N VAL A 8 12.50 17.96 -1.41
CA VAL A 8 12.47 18.06 0.06
C VAL A 8 13.89 17.91 0.63
N ALA A 9 14.66 16.93 0.13
CA ALA A 9 16.03 16.69 0.56
C ALA A 9 16.95 17.90 0.32
N ALA A 10 16.79 18.58 -0.83
CA ALA A 10 17.56 19.78 -1.16
C ALA A 10 17.30 20.96 -0.18
N GLY A 11 16.13 21.03 0.45
CA GLY A 11 15.77 22.08 1.41
C GLY A 11 15.91 21.71 2.88
N ARG A 12 16.35 20.48 3.20
CA ARG A 12 16.31 19.90 4.57
C ARG A 12 17.61 19.16 4.94
N ASP A 13 18.72 19.42 4.25
CA ASP A 13 20.01 18.70 4.42
C ASP A 13 19.87 17.16 4.32
N GLY A 14 18.95 16.68 3.47
CA GLY A 14 18.57 15.27 3.37
C GLY A 14 19.48 14.40 2.50
N GLN A 15 20.63 14.91 2.06
CA GLN A 15 21.44 14.29 1.00
C GLN A 15 21.91 12.87 1.36
N ARG A 16 22.35 12.66 2.60
CA ARG A 16 22.74 11.32 3.07
C ARG A 16 21.59 10.31 2.98
N GLY A 17 20.36 10.74 3.28
CA GLY A 17 19.18 9.89 3.16
C GLY A 17 18.85 9.55 1.70
N LEU A 18 19.05 10.51 0.79
CA LEU A 18 18.87 10.32 -0.64
C LEU A 18 19.92 9.37 -1.25
N ASP A 19 21.17 9.45 -0.79
CA ASP A 19 22.23 8.52 -1.23
C ASP A 19 21.92 7.08 -0.80
N ILE A 20 21.45 6.89 0.45
CA ILE A 20 20.99 5.59 0.95
C ILE A 20 19.81 5.08 0.14
N TYR A 21 18.84 5.96 -0.16
CA TYR A 21 17.67 5.63 -0.99
C TYR A 21 18.08 5.06 -2.35
N HIS A 22 18.96 5.76 -3.08
CA HIS A 22 19.38 5.31 -4.42
C HIS A 22 20.25 4.05 -4.39
N ALA A 23 21.09 3.90 -3.36
CA ALA A 23 21.86 2.68 -3.19
C ALA A 23 20.93 1.47 -2.99
N LEU A 24 19.95 1.59 -2.10
CA LEU A 24 19.00 0.52 -1.81
C LEU A 24 18.09 0.21 -3.00
N GLU A 25 17.59 1.23 -3.70
CA GLU A 25 16.78 1.08 -4.92
C GLU A 25 17.52 0.26 -5.98
N ARG A 26 18.78 0.63 -6.28
CA ARG A 26 19.60 -0.06 -7.27
C ARG A 26 19.83 -1.53 -6.87
N ASP A 27 20.22 -1.76 -5.62
CA ASP A 27 20.60 -3.09 -5.16
C ASP A 27 19.37 -4.02 -5.05
N MET A 28 18.21 -3.50 -4.62
CA MET A 28 16.94 -4.24 -4.63
C MET A 28 16.47 -4.57 -6.04
N LEU A 29 16.57 -3.63 -6.97
CA LEU A 29 16.20 -3.86 -8.36
C LEU A 29 17.08 -4.96 -8.99
N ALA A 30 18.39 -4.94 -8.72
CA ALA A 30 19.32 -5.95 -9.21
C ALA A 30 19.03 -7.35 -8.62
N ALA A 31 18.66 -7.41 -7.33
CA ALA A 31 18.41 -8.67 -6.64
C ALA A 31 17.03 -9.29 -6.95
N THR A 32 16.00 -8.45 -7.10
CA THR A 32 14.59 -8.90 -7.14
C THR A 32 13.88 -8.61 -8.45
N GLY A 33 14.37 -7.66 -9.25
CA GLY A 33 13.65 -7.13 -10.42
C GLY A 33 12.44 -6.26 -10.07
N VAL A 34 12.17 -6.01 -8.78
CA VAL A 34 11.04 -5.22 -8.30
C VAL A 34 11.46 -3.76 -8.15
N LYS A 35 10.63 -2.86 -8.70
CA LYS A 35 10.80 -1.41 -8.53
C LYS A 35 10.18 -0.95 -7.22
N PRO A 36 10.70 0.12 -6.60
CA PRO A 36 10.10 0.68 -5.41
C PRO A 36 8.66 1.11 -5.66
N ASP A 37 7.81 0.86 -4.66
CA ASP A 37 6.44 1.35 -4.64
C ASP A 37 6.37 2.86 -4.32
N ARG A 38 5.15 3.38 -4.18
CA ARG A 38 4.93 4.79 -3.84
C ARG A 38 5.40 5.11 -2.41
N ASP A 39 5.38 4.15 -1.52
CA ASP A 39 5.63 4.36 -0.09
C ASP A 39 7.13 4.48 0.19
N PHE A 40 7.96 3.79 -0.60
CA PHE A 40 9.41 3.84 -0.53
C PHE A 40 10.01 5.27 -0.58
N PRO A 41 9.64 6.16 -1.52
CA PRO A 41 10.07 7.57 -1.47
C PRO A 41 9.25 8.43 -0.49
N THR A 42 8.02 8.01 -0.13
CA THR A 42 7.13 8.82 0.72
C THR A 42 7.60 8.83 2.17
N GLY A 43 8.07 7.70 2.70
CA GLY A 43 8.58 7.60 4.07
C GLY A 43 9.72 8.58 4.37
N PRO A 44 10.84 8.53 3.61
CA PRO A 44 11.95 9.47 3.77
C PRO A 44 11.52 10.93 3.56
N ALA A 45 10.62 11.21 2.62
CA ALA A 45 10.14 12.58 2.38
C ALA A 45 9.38 13.11 3.60
N CYS A 46 8.48 12.32 4.18
CA CYS A 46 7.74 12.69 5.38
C CYS A 46 8.66 12.84 6.60
N HIS A 47 9.65 11.97 6.76
CA HIS A 47 10.64 12.10 7.82
C HIS A 47 11.43 13.41 7.70
N LEU A 48 11.91 13.75 6.50
CA LEU A 48 12.62 15.02 6.22
C LEU A 48 11.73 16.26 6.42
N MET A 49 10.40 16.12 6.25
CA MET A 49 9.44 17.18 6.56
C MET A 49 9.20 17.37 8.08
N GLY A 50 9.73 16.49 8.93
CA GLY A 50 9.63 16.57 10.38
C GLY A 50 8.43 15.83 10.97
N PHE A 51 7.77 14.96 10.21
CA PHE A 51 6.73 14.08 10.75
C PHE A 51 7.38 12.97 11.60
N ASP A 52 6.75 12.67 12.74
CA ASP A 52 7.13 11.51 13.52
C ASP A 52 6.87 10.21 12.74
N ILE A 53 7.75 9.23 12.91
CA ILE A 53 7.67 7.94 12.22
C ILE A 53 6.37 7.22 12.58
N GLY A 54 5.91 7.34 13.83
CA GLY A 54 4.64 6.78 14.28
C GLY A 54 3.41 7.41 13.61
N CYS A 55 3.53 8.62 13.07
CA CYS A 55 2.43 9.34 12.43
C CYS A 55 2.29 9.07 10.93
N LEU A 56 3.26 8.40 10.29
CA LEU A 56 3.25 8.18 8.84
C LEU A 56 1.99 7.47 8.35
N THR A 57 1.57 6.42 9.07
CA THR A 57 0.33 5.69 8.76
C THR A 57 -0.89 6.58 8.89
N THR A 58 -0.95 7.46 9.90
CA THR A 58 -2.06 8.40 10.10
C THR A 58 -2.15 9.40 8.95
N VAL A 59 -1.01 9.96 8.52
CA VAL A 59 -0.97 10.88 7.37
C VAL A 59 -1.45 10.17 6.10
N PHE A 60 -1.01 8.93 5.87
CA PHE A 60 -1.44 8.14 4.73
C PHE A 60 -2.97 7.88 4.73
N VAL A 61 -3.52 7.49 5.88
CA VAL A 61 -4.97 7.28 6.06
C VAL A 61 -5.74 8.57 5.81
N MET A 62 -5.29 9.71 6.34
CA MET A 62 -5.94 11.01 6.14
C MET A 62 -6.06 11.38 4.66
N ILE A 63 -5.02 11.13 3.86
CA ILE A 63 -5.05 11.35 2.41
C ILE A 63 -6.05 10.40 1.73
N GLY A 64 -6.15 9.15 2.21
CA GLY A 64 -7.04 8.13 1.67
C GLY A 64 -8.54 8.38 1.91
N ILE A 65 -8.90 9.09 2.99
CA ILE A 65 -10.31 9.33 3.38
C ILE A 65 -11.12 9.90 2.21
N VAL A 66 -10.60 10.91 1.51
CA VAL A 66 -11.33 11.55 0.40
C VAL A 66 -11.62 10.56 -0.73
N GLY A 67 -10.64 9.74 -1.10
CA GLY A 67 -10.80 8.73 -2.15
C GLY A 67 -11.77 7.63 -1.75
N TRP A 68 -11.69 7.13 -0.52
CA TRP A 68 -12.63 6.13 -0.01
C TRP A 68 -14.05 6.67 0.06
N THR A 69 -14.24 7.91 0.52
CA THR A 69 -15.56 8.55 0.53
C THR A 69 -16.13 8.68 -0.88
N ALA A 70 -15.31 9.11 -1.85
CA ALA A 70 -15.73 9.17 -3.25
C ALA A 70 -16.18 7.79 -3.78
N HIS A 71 -15.40 6.74 -3.55
CA HIS A 71 -15.76 5.38 -3.96
C HIS A 71 -17.02 4.86 -3.27
N VAL A 72 -17.24 5.18 -1.99
CA VAL A 72 -18.50 4.83 -1.29
C VAL A 72 -19.69 5.50 -1.96
N MET A 73 -19.57 6.77 -2.34
CA MET A 73 -20.63 7.50 -3.05
C MET A 73 -20.91 6.88 -4.43
N GLU A 74 -19.85 6.59 -5.20
CA GLU A 74 -19.95 5.94 -6.51
C GLU A 74 -20.63 4.57 -6.43
N GLN A 75 -20.21 3.73 -5.47
CA GLN A 75 -20.80 2.41 -5.28
C GLN A 75 -22.26 2.50 -4.86
N THR A 76 -22.59 3.44 -3.97
CA THR A 76 -23.97 3.66 -3.49
C THR A 76 -24.89 4.12 -4.64
N ALA A 77 -24.38 4.97 -5.55
CA ALA A 77 -25.13 5.42 -6.71
C ALA A 77 -25.37 4.30 -7.75
N SER A 78 -24.42 3.36 -7.89
CA SER A 78 -24.54 2.20 -8.78
C SER A 78 -25.42 1.08 -8.20
N ASN A 79 -25.50 0.97 -6.87
CA ASN A 79 -26.31 0.00 -6.12
C ASN A 79 -26.03 -1.47 -6.50
N ALA A 80 -24.77 -1.79 -6.80
CA ALA A 80 -24.34 -3.15 -7.12
C ALA A 80 -23.85 -3.88 -5.86
N LEU A 81 -24.31 -5.12 -5.65
CA LEU A 81 -23.77 -5.99 -4.59
C LEU A 81 -22.41 -6.55 -5.01
N ILE A 82 -21.41 -6.43 -4.14
CA ILE A 82 -20.10 -7.05 -4.34
C ILE A 82 -20.16 -8.48 -3.80
N LEU A 83 -20.30 -9.46 -4.69
CA LEU A 83 -20.29 -10.89 -4.36
C LEU A 83 -19.09 -11.58 -5.01
N PRO A 84 -17.92 -11.61 -4.34
CA PRO A 84 -16.74 -12.29 -4.89
C PRO A 84 -16.99 -13.79 -4.96
N LEU A 85 -16.58 -14.39 -6.07
CA LEU A 85 -16.55 -15.85 -6.21
C LEU A 85 -15.22 -16.38 -5.70
N SER A 86 -15.28 -17.56 -5.06
CA SER A 86 -14.10 -18.27 -4.58
C SER A 86 -13.93 -19.58 -5.34
N ALA A 87 -12.69 -19.93 -5.66
CA ALA A 87 -12.37 -21.25 -6.19
C ALA A 87 -12.33 -22.27 -5.04
N TYR A 88 -13.27 -23.21 -5.02
CA TYR A 88 -13.26 -24.29 -4.05
C TYR A 88 -12.27 -25.39 -4.46
N ILE A 89 -11.25 -25.60 -3.64
CA ILE A 89 -10.23 -26.66 -3.79
C ILE A 89 -10.33 -27.74 -2.69
N GLY A 90 -11.45 -27.78 -1.97
CA GLY A 90 -11.67 -28.74 -0.90
C GLY A 90 -12.16 -30.11 -1.39
N PRO A 91 -12.40 -31.05 -0.47
CA PRO A 91 -12.89 -32.39 -0.82
C PRO A 91 -14.22 -32.35 -1.60
N PRO A 92 -14.49 -33.34 -2.47
CA PRO A 92 -15.79 -33.45 -3.12
C PRO A 92 -16.91 -33.68 -2.10
N GLN A 93 -18.15 -33.42 -2.53
CA GLN A 93 -19.35 -33.64 -1.73
C GLN A 93 -19.36 -35.07 -1.14
N ARG A 94 -19.64 -35.17 0.17
CA ARG A 94 -19.69 -36.45 0.88
C ARG A 94 -21.14 -36.81 1.21
N PRO A 95 -21.57 -38.08 1.02
CA PRO A 95 -22.88 -38.53 1.45
C PRO A 95 -22.95 -38.63 2.97
N LEU A 96 -24.10 -38.30 3.55
CA LEU A 96 -24.38 -38.54 4.97
C LEU A 96 -25.03 -39.92 5.12
N THR A 97 -24.42 -40.82 5.89
CA THR A 97 -25.04 -42.10 6.24
C THR A 97 -26.06 -41.86 7.34
N THR A 98 -27.35 -41.92 7.01
CA THR A 98 -28.41 -41.90 8.01
C THR A 98 -28.57 -43.33 8.53
N THR A 99 -27.92 -43.65 9.64
CA THR A 99 -28.19 -44.90 10.37
C THR A 99 -29.49 -44.70 11.14
N LEU A 100 -30.61 -45.18 10.60
CA LEU A 100 -31.83 -45.35 11.38
C LEU A 100 -31.60 -46.50 12.36
N ALA A 101 -31.83 -46.23 13.64
CA ALA A 101 -31.77 -47.18 14.75
C ALA A 101 -32.90 -48.22 14.69
#